data_AF-A0A1J3DXA0-F1
#
_entry.id   AF-A0A1J3DXA0-F1
#
_cell.length_a   1.000
_cell.length_b   1.000
_cell.length_c   1.000
_cell.angle_alpha   90.00
_cell.angle_beta   90.00
_cell.angle_gamma   90.00
#
_symmetry.space_group_name_H-M   'P 1'
#
loop_
_entity.id
_entity.type
_entity.pdbx_description
1 polymer ?
#
loop_
_entity_poly.entity_id
_entity_poly.type
_entity_poly.pdbx_seq_one_letter_code
_entity_poly.pdbx_strand_id
1 'polypeptide(L)'
;TSESFSKGKEAFLVYVLEGTRKIKDWDLIVKYQRKNGSLFDSPATTAAAFTQFRNDGCLRYLSSLLQKFEAAVPTVYPFDQYARLSIIDTLERLGIDRDFKNEIRST
;
A
#
# COMPACT_ATOMS: atom_id res chain seq x y z
N THR A 1 0.84 26.40 -7.65
CA THR A 1 2.02 25.54 -7.96
C THR A 1 2.89 25.25 -6.75
N SER A 2 3.09 26.15 -5.77
CA SER A 2 3.88 25.83 -4.55
C SER A 2 3.16 24.88 -3.58
N GLU A 3 1.83 24.94 -3.52
CA GLU A 3 1.03 24.16 -2.57
C GLU A 3 0.94 22.66 -2.92
N SER A 4 0.93 22.32 -4.21
CA SER A 4 0.95 20.93 -4.68
C SER A 4 2.30 20.25 -4.42
N PHE A 5 3.41 20.98 -4.57
CA PHE A 5 4.75 20.52 -4.18
C PHE A 5 4.85 20.27 -2.66
N SER A 6 4.16 21.09 -1.85
CA SER A 6 4.08 20.89 -0.40
C SER A 6 3.37 19.57 -0.04
N LYS A 7 2.22 19.29 -0.65
CA LYS A 7 1.45 18.05 -0.40
C LYS A 7 2.19 16.79 -0.84
N GLY A 8 2.85 16.81 -2.00
CA GLY A 8 3.63 15.66 -2.47
C GLY A 8 4.81 15.33 -1.55
N LYS A 9 5.50 16.37 -1.06
CA LYS A 9 6.60 16.21 -0.09
C LYS A 9 6.10 15.67 1.25
N GLU A 10 4.95 16.15 1.72
CA GLU A 10 4.29 15.64 2.93
C GLU A 10 3.95 14.15 2.78
N ALA A 11 3.25 13.77 1.70
CA ALA A 11 2.88 12.39 1.43
C ALA A 11 4.11 11.48 1.35
N PHE A 12 5.18 11.93 0.70
CA PHE A 12 6.44 11.19 0.64
C PHE A 12 7.05 10.99 2.04
N LEU A 13 7.11 12.04 2.87
CA LEU A 13 7.64 11.93 4.23
C LEU A 13 6.82 10.97 5.10
N VAL A 14 5.49 10.97 4.97
CA VAL A 14 4.64 9.98 5.66
C VAL A 14 4.83 8.58 5.08
N TYR A 15 5.04 8.44 3.76
CA TYR A 15 5.33 7.14 3.15
C TYR A 15 6.60 6.51 3.69
N VAL A 16 7.65 7.30 3.93
CA VAL A 16 8.92 6.83 4.54
C VAL A 16 8.96 7.02 6.06
N LEU A 17 7.81 6.88 6.74
CA LEU A 17 7.71 7.09 8.20
C LEU A 17 8.70 6.22 8.99
N GLU A 18 8.95 5.00 8.53
CA GLU A 18 9.89 4.06 9.15
C GLU A 18 11.33 4.59 9.19
N GLY A 19 11.71 5.44 8.23
CA GLY A 19 13.00 6.12 8.18
C GLY A 19 13.02 7.50 8.82
N THR A 20 11.87 8.04 9.25
CA THR A 20 11.73 9.45 9.65
C THR A 20 11.26 9.61 11.11
N ARG A 21 12.21 9.79 12.04
CA ARG A 21 11.91 10.05 13.47
C ARG A 21 11.29 11.43 13.77
N LYS A 22 10.99 12.23 12.74
CA LYS A 22 10.61 13.65 12.90
C LYS A 22 9.11 13.88 12.94
N ILE A 23 8.30 12.98 12.39
CA ILE A 23 6.85 13.17 12.30
C ILE A 23 6.20 12.62 13.57
N LYS A 24 5.69 13.51 14.42
CA LYS A 24 4.97 13.16 15.65
C LYS A 24 3.49 13.52 15.61
N ASP A 25 3.05 14.12 14.52
CA ASP A 25 1.68 14.58 14.34
C ASP A 25 0.85 13.47 13.70
N TRP A 26 -0.05 12.87 14.48
CA TRP A 26 -0.96 11.84 14.00
C TRP A 26 -1.99 12.40 13.01
N ASP A 27 -2.42 13.65 13.17
CA ASP A 27 -3.43 14.28 12.30
C ASP A 27 -2.90 14.46 10.87
N LEU A 28 -1.57 14.55 10.72
CA LEU A 28 -0.91 14.52 9.42
C LEU A 28 -0.97 13.12 8.79
N ILE A 29 -0.70 12.10 9.58
CA ILE A 29 -0.53 10.71 9.12
C ILE A 29 -1.88 10.07 8.78
N VAL A 30 -2.89 10.31 9.62
CA VAL A 30 -4.21 9.68 9.48
C VAL A 30 -4.90 9.99 8.15
N LYS A 31 -4.56 11.13 7.52
CA LYS A 31 -5.03 11.52 6.18
C LYS A 31 -4.68 10.49 5.10
N TYR A 32 -3.62 9.73 5.30
CA TYR A 32 -3.11 8.73 4.35
C TYR A 32 -3.49 7.30 4.76
N GLN A 33 -4.21 7.13 5.88
CA GLN A 33 -4.68 5.83 6.31
C GLN A 33 -5.82 5.36 5.41
N ARG A 34 -5.66 4.17 4.84
CA ARG A 34 -6.66 3.53 3.99
C ARG A 34 -7.71 2.81 4.84
N LYS A 35 -8.83 2.45 4.21
CA LYS A 35 -9.94 1.73 4.86
C LYS A 35 -9.52 0.38 5.46
N ASN A 36 -8.55 -0.30 4.85
CA ASN A 36 -7.99 -1.56 5.38
C ASN A 36 -7.11 -1.34 6.64
N GLY A 37 -6.81 -0.09 6.99
CA GLY A 37 -5.98 0.29 8.14
C GLY A 37 -4.50 0.54 7.80
N SER A 38 -4.08 0.27 6.56
CA SER A 38 -2.72 0.51 6.09
C SER A 38 -2.43 2.00 5.91
N LEU A 39 -1.15 2.36 5.98
CA LEU A 39 -0.63 3.58 5.36
C LEU A 39 -0.03 3.19 4.01
N PHE A 40 -0.58 3.75 2.94
CA PHE A 40 -0.12 3.52 1.56
C PHE A 40 0.01 2.05 1.13
N ASP A 41 -0.71 1.13 1.79
CA ASP A 41 -0.56 -0.32 1.59
C ASP A 41 0.86 -0.85 1.88
N SER A 42 1.70 -0.04 2.55
CA SER A 42 3.07 -0.39 2.96
C SER A 42 3.08 -0.99 4.37
N PRO A 43 3.48 -2.26 4.55
CA PRO A 43 3.59 -2.85 5.88
C PRO A 43 4.65 -2.17 6.75
N ALA A 44 5.78 -1.74 6.18
CA ALA A 44 6.84 -1.06 6.92
C ALA A 44 6.38 0.27 7.53
N THR A 45 5.80 1.14 6.68
CA THR A 45 5.25 2.44 7.09
C THR A 45 4.14 2.25 8.13
N THR A 46 3.27 1.26 7.93
CA THR A 46 2.16 0.96 8.84
C THR A 46 2.66 0.43 10.20
N ALA A 47 3.72 -0.39 10.22
CA ALA A 47 4.35 -0.87 11.43
C ALA A 47 5.05 0.25 12.21
N ALA A 48 5.70 1.18 11.51
CA ALA A 48 6.28 2.37 12.14
C ALA A 48 5.18 3.22 12.82
N ALA A 49 4.07 3.47 12.11
CA ALA A 49 2.93 4.20 12.67
C ALA A 49 2.31 3.47 13.86
N PHE A 50 2.12 2.15 13.80
CA PHE A 50 1.61 1.37 14.94
C PHE A 50 2.54 1.46 16.15
N THR A 51 3.85 1.33 15.93
CA THR A 51 4.85 1.38 17.01
C THR A 51 4.83 2.73 17.72
N GLN A 52 4.64 3.81 16.97
CA GLN A 52 4.66 5.17 17.50
C GLN A 52 3.32 5.62 18.11
N PHE A 53 2.19 5.28 17.49
CA PHE A 53 0.88 5.84 17.82
C PHE A 53 -0.14 4.82 18.34
N ARG A 54 0.19 3.52 18.33
CA ARG A 54 -0.69 2.43 18.80
C ARG A 54 -2.08 2.43 18.15
N ASN A 55 -2.16 2.80 16.87
CA ASN A 55 -3.41 2.83 16.13
C ASN A 55 -3.94 1.41 15.83
N ASP A 56 -5.19 1.13 16.22
CA ASP A 56 -5.84 -0.18 16.05
C ASP A 56 -6.04 -0.57 14.57
N GLY A 57 -6.26 0.41 13.69
CA GLY A 57 -6.36 0.17 12.25
C GLY A 57 -5.05 -0.38 11.67
N CYS A 58 -3.92 0.22 12.07
CA CYS A 58 -2.60 -0.27 11.69
C CYS A 58 -2.35 -1.70 12.22
N LEU A 59 -2.69 -1.97 13.47
CA LEU A 59 -2.56 -3.33 14.04
C LEU A 59 -3.42 -4.34 13.28
N ARG A 60 -4.69 -4.01 13.02
CA ARG A 60 -5.60 -4.87 12.26
C ARG A 60 -5.04 -5.22 10.88
N TYR A 61 -4.50 -4.23 10.17
CA TYR A 61 -3.87 -4.44 8.88
C TYR A 61 -2.67 -5.42 9.00
N LEU A 62 -1.72 -5.13 9.90
CA LEU A 62 -0.52 -5.96 10.09
C LEU A 62 -0.88 -7.39 10.51
N SER A 63 -1.82 -7.57 11.44
CA SER A 63 -2.28 -8.89 11.85
C SER A 63 -2.91 -9.68 10.71
N SER A 64 -3.67 -9.02 9.82
CA SER A 64 -4.24 -9.68 8.64
C SER A 64 -3.17 -10.13 7.64
N LEU A 65 -2.05 -9.41 7.54
CA LEU A 65 -0.91 -9.84 6.74
C LEU A 65 -0.24 -11.06 7.34
N LEU A 66 0.05 -11.06 8.64
CA LEU A 66 0.66 -12.21 9.30
C LEU A 66 -0.25 -13.44 9.27
N GLN A 67 -1.57 -13.27 9.33
CA GLN A 67 -2.50 -14.36 9.12
C GLN A 67 -2.40 -14.96 7.70
N LYS A 68 -2.08 -14.13 6.69
CA LYS A 68 -2.03 -14.55 5.29
C LYS A 68 -0.65 -15.06 4.85
N PHE A 69 0.42 -14.45 5.35
CA PHE A 69 1.81 -14.68 4.91
C PHE A 69 2.69 -15.27 6.02
N GLU A 70 2.08 -15.63 7.16
CA GLU A 70 2.70 -16.28 8.31
C GLU A 70 3.85 -15.45 8.90
N ALA A 71 5.10 -15.81 8.60
CA ALA A 71 6.30 -15.25 9.22
C ALA A 71 6.89 -14.05 8.45
N ALA A 72 6.31 -13.65 7.32
CA ALA A 72 6.82 -12.57 6.48
C ALA A 72 5.69 -11.65 5.98
N VAL A 73 6.07 -10.51 5.40
CA VAL A 73 5.14 -9.59 4.73
C VAL A 73 5.75 -9.10 3.40
N PRO A 74 4.94 -8.81 2.38
CA PRO A 74 5.42 -8.16 1.16
C PRO A 74 5.77 -6.68 1.40
N THR A 75 6.31 -6.01 0.39
CA THR A 75 6.55 -4.56 0.45
C THR A 75 5.27 -3.72 0.30
N VAL A 76 4.26 -4.25 -0.42
CA VAL A 76 2.96 -3.61 -0.63
C VAL A 76 1.84 -4.67 -0.61
N TYR A 77 0.72 -4.39 0.05
CA TYR A 77 -0.48 -5.24 0.02
C TYR A 77 -1.77 -4.46 0.32
N PRO A 78 -2.88 -4.69 -0.41
CA PRO A 78 -3.05 -5.66 -1.50
C PRO A 78 -2.36 -5.22 -2.80
N PHE A 79 -1.98 -6.19 -3.63
CA PHE A 79 -1.25 -5.96 -4.89
C PHE A 79 -1.96 -6.59 -6.11
N ASP A 80 -3.11 -7.22 -5.88
CA ASP A 80 -3.84 -8.02 -6.88
C ASP A 80 -4.34 -7.17 -8.05
N GLN A 81 -4.84 -5.95 -7.80
CA GLN A 81 -5.34 -5.09 -8.88
C GLN A 81 -4.25 -4.69 -9.87
N TYR A 82 -3.09 -4.24 -9.36
CA TYR A 82 -1.96 -3.88 -10.22
C TYR A 82 -1.44 -5.11 -10.96
N ALA A 83 -1.26 -6.24 -10.27
CA ALA A 83 -0.78 -7.48 -10.88
C ALA A 83 -1.70 -7.94 -12.03
N ARG A 84 -3.02 -7.92 -11.81
CA ARG A 84 -4.03 -8.27 -12.83
C ARG A 84 -3.91 -7.39 -14.06
N LEU A 85 -3.92 -6.06 -13.88
CA LEU A 85 -3.81 -5.11 -14.99
C LEU A 85 -2.48 -5.25 -15.73
N SER A 86 -1.37 -5.46 -15.00
CA SER A 86 -0.05 -5.64 -15.60
C SER A 86 0.04 -6.94 -16.41
N ILE A 87 -0.60 -8.02 -15.97
CA ILE A 87 -0.66 -9.28 -16.71
C ILE A 87 -1.48 -9.07 -17.99
N ILE A 88 -2.65 -8.43 -17.91
CA ILE A 88 -3.49 -8.13 -19.08
C ILE A 88 -2.71 -7.29 -20.10
N ASP A 89 -2.09 -6.18 -19.68
CA ASP A 89 -1.25 -5.34 -20.56
C ASP A 89 -0.15 -6.15 -21.24
N THR A 90 0.48 -7.07 -20.50
CA THR A 90 1.53 -7.93 -21.04
C THR A 90 0.99 -8.91 -22.09
N LEU A 91 -0.16 -9.54 -21.84
CA LEU A 91 -0.79 -10.48 -22.78
C LEU A 91 -1.19 -9.78 -24.08
N GLU A 92 -1.78 -8.58 -23.98
CA GLU A 92 -2.18 -7.77 -25.14
C GLU A 92 -0.95 -7.32 -25.95
N ARG A 93 0.12 -6.87 -25.28
CA ARG A 93 1.36 -6.46 -25.94
C ARG A 93 2.11 -7.59 -26.62
N LEU A 94 1.98 -8.82 -26.11
CA LEU A 94 2.53 -10.02 -26.74
C LEU A 94 1.64 -10.55 -27.88
N GLY A 95 0.40 -10.06 -28.01
CA GLY A 95 -0.56 -10.51 -29.03
C GLY A 95 -1.12 -11.91 -28.79
N ILE A 96 -1.04 -12.40 -27.53
CA ILE A 96 -1.50 -13.74 -27.12
C ILE A 96 -2.74 -13.70 -26.22
N ASP A 97 -3.30 -12.51 -25.97
CA ASP A 97 -4.51 -12.27 -25.17
C ASP A 97 -5.72 -13.11 -25.62
N ARG A 98 -5.79 -13.45 -26.90
CA ARG A 98 -6.88 -14.25 -27.48
C ARG A 98 -7.01 -15.63 -26.85
N ASP A 99 -5.91 -16.20 -26.40
CA ASP A 99 -5.87 -17.52 -25.76
C ASP A 99 -6.32 -17.45 -24.29
N PHE A 100 -6.40 -16.25 -23.70
CA PHE A 100 -6.72 -16.00 -22.29
C PHE A 100 -8.01 -15.19 -22.09
N LYS A 101 -8.91 -15.16 -23.09
CA LYS A 101 -10.14 -14.33 -23.04
C LYS A 101 -11.02 -14.60 -21.82
N ASN A 102 -11.11 -15.86 -21.37
CA ASN A 102 -11.95 -16.22 -20.24
C ASN A 102 -11.35 -15.72 -18.93
N GLU A 103 -10.04 -15.87 -18.77
CA GLU A 103 -9.25 -15.42 -17.64
C GLU A 103 -9.33 -13.89 -17.51
N ILE A 104 -9.10 -13.18 -18.61
CA ILE A 104 -9.21 -11.71 -18.68
C ILE A 104 -10.63 -11.25 -18.31
N ARG A 105 -11.68 -11.93 -18.79
CA ARG A 105 -13.08 -11.59 -18.47
C ARG A 105 -13.45 -11.89 -17.01
N SER A 106 -12.82 -12.91 -16.41
CA SER A 106 -13.05 -13.31 -15.02
C SER A 106 -12.26 -12.50 -13.99
N THR A 107 -11.39 -11.60 -14.46
CA THR A 107 -10.54 -10.72 -13.66
C THR A 107 -11.33 -9.57 -13.04
#